data_AF-A0A1S0TW49-F1
#
_entry.id   AF-A0A1S0TW49-F1
#
_cell.length_a   1.000
_cell.length_b   1.000
_cell.length_c   1.000
_cell.angle_alpha   90.00
_cell.angle_beta   90.00
_cell.angle_gamma   90.00
#
_symmetry.space_group_name_H-M   'P 1'
#
loop_
_entity.id
_entity.type
_entity.pdbx_description
1 polymer ?
#
loop_
_entity_poly.entity_id
_entity_poly.type
_entity_poly.pdbx_seq_one_letter_code
_entity_poly.pdbx_strand_id
1 'polypeptide(L)'
;MEKMKFVLLGLPVLLTLRTVYADKQFIIPPFLLGAPESEVIEMKELLRKNADKPDFQMEAVVEQWVKAKGGVIKEKYDQFKANMQLMHEKATLLREAMAKNLSAEARKADEDLANIGNDRTLSAQQKKEKFEKYLANLPLAVRNELQAVFYTKF
;
A
#
# COMPACT_ATOMS: atom_id res chain seq x y z
N MET A 1 2.59 23.47 -7.71
CA MET A 1 1.84 22.23 -7.42
C MET A 1 2.58 21.50 -6.33
N GLU A 2 2.11 21.61 -5.09
CA GLU A 2 2.58 20.74 -4.01
C GLU A 2 2.40 19.29 -4.46
N LYS A 3 3.43 18.47 -4.25
CA LYS A 3 3.36 17.03 -4.49
C LYS A 3 2.30 16.47 -3.55
N MET A 4 1.12 16.21 -4.07
CA MET A 4 0.03 15.56 -3.34
C MET A 4 0.58 14.23 -2.82
N LYS A 5 0.77 14.13 -1.51
CA LYS A 5 1.23 12.91 -0.86
C LYS A 5 0.10 11.90 -0.98
N PHE A 6 0.21 10.99 -1.96
CA PHE A 6 -0.73 9.89 -2.17
C PHE A 6 -0.61 8.89 -1.02
N VAL A 7 -1.22 9.21 0.12
CA VAL A 7 -1.47 8.23 1.18
C VAL A 7 -2.78 7.55 0.82
N LEU A 8 -2.65 6.47 0.06
CA LEU A 8 -3.73 5.67 -0.53
C LEU A 8 -4.63 5.04 0.55
N LEU A 9 -5.93 5.38 0.51
CA LEU A 9 -7.01 4.63 1.15
C LEU A 9 -7.08 3.27 0.45
N GLY A 10 -6.86 2.19 1.21
CA GLY A 10 -6.96 0.82 0.69
C GLY A 10 -5.66 0.23 0.16
N LEU A 11 -4.57 0.32 0.94
CA LEU A 11 -3.37 -0.46 0.63
C LEU A 11 -3.47 -1.87 1.23
N PRO A 12 -3.46 -2.95 0.42
CA PRO A 12 -3.03 -4.26 0.88
C PRO A 12 -1.61 -4.19 1.47
N VAL A 13 -1.36 -5.08 2.43
CA VAL A 13 -0.19 -5.27 3.32
C VAL A 13 1.21 -4.98 2.72
N LEU A 14 1.37 -5.04 1.39
CA LEU A 14 2.64 -4.84 0.67
C LEU A 14 2.85 -3.45 0.06
N LEU A 15 1.81 -2.64 -0.12
CA LEU A 15 1.97 -1.31 -0.72
C LEU A 15 2.56 -0.28 0.25
N THR A 16 2.52 -0.53 1.56
CA THR A 16 3.29 0.25 2.55
C THR A 16 4.79 -0.03 2.49
N LEU A 17 5.23 -1.14 1.88
CA LEU A 17 6.64 -1.37 1.60
C LEU A 17 7.13 -0.59 0.36
N ARG A 18 6.21 -0.01 -0.44
CA ARG A 18 6.57 0.62 -1.72
C ARG A 18 6.04 2.03 -1.98
N THR A 19 5.16 2.62 -1.17
CA THR A 19 5.05 4.10 -1.10
C THR A 19 6.41 4.75 -0.75
N VAL A 20 7.28 3.95 -0.18
CA VAL A 20 8.71 4.11 0.12
C VAL A 20 9.63 4.24 -1.12
N TYR A 21 9.34 3.56 -2.22
CA TYR A 21 10.25 3.57 -3.39
C TYR A 21 10.00 4.72 -4.37
N ALA A 22 8.93 5.49 -4.18
CA ALA A 22 8.65 6.66 -5.01
C ALA A 22 9.66 7.80 -4.77
N ASP A 23 10.36 7.80 -3.62
CA ASP A 23 11.37 8.81 -3.25
C ASP A 23 12.66 8.13 -2.72
N LYS A 24 13.46 7.49 -3.59
CA LYS A 24 14.92 7.17 -3.40
C LYS A 24 15.41 6.53 -2.07
N GLN A 25 14.56 6.24 -1.09
CA GLN A 25 14.93 5.80 0.26
C GLN A 25 14.19 4.50 0.55
N PHE A 26 14.94 3.42 0.63
CA PHE A 26 14.43 2.16 1.16
C PHE A 26 14.14 2.33 2.65
N ILE A 27 12.87 2.27 3.03
CA ILE A 27 12.40 2.19 4.41
C ILE A 27 12.46 0.73 4.83
N ILE A 28 13.20 0.49 5.90
CA ILE A 28 13.40 -0.83 6.47
C ILE A 28 12.04 -1.34 6.98
N PRO A 29 11.57 -2.52 6.53
CA PRO A 29 10.36 -3.12 7.05
C PRO A 29 10.42 -3.29 8.58
N PRO A 30 9.32 -3.07 9.33
CA PRO A 30 9.32 -3.18 10.79
C PRO A 30 9.84 -4.54 11.30
N PHE A 31 9.57 -5.63 10.57
CA PHE A 31 10.02 -6.96 10.94
C PHE A 31 11.54 -7.18 10.81
N LEU A 32 12.25 -6.27 10.12
CA LEU A 32 13.71 -6.25 10.00
C LEU A 32 14.38 -5.22 10.92
N LEU A 33 13.64 -4.52 11.77
CA LEU A 33 14.26 -3.62 12.76
C LEU A 33 15.13 -4.41 13.73
N GLY A 34 16.41 -4.02 13.78
CA GLY A 34 17.46 -4.69 14.56
C GLY A 34 18.01 -5.97 13.92
N ALA A 35 17.61 -6.32 12.69
CA ALA A 35 18.24 -7.40 11.94
C ALA A 35 19.65 -7.00 11.48
N PRO A 36 20.55 -7.97 11.19
CA PRO A 36 21.85 -7.70 10.59
C PRO A 36 21.72 -6.89 9.30
N GLU A 37 22.65 -5.98 9.04
CA GLU A 37 22.64 -5.14 7.83
C GLU A 37 22.61 -5.98 6.55
N SER A 38 23.30 -7.13 6.53
CA SER A 38 23.29 -8.06 5.41
C SER A 38 21.87 -8.56 5.06
N GLU A 39 21.03 -8.80 6.06
CA GLU A 39 19.63 -9.24 5.88
C GLU A 39 18.76 -8.12 5.32
N VAL A 40 19.02 -6.88 5.77
CA VAL A 40 18.34 -5.68 5.27
C VAL A 40 18.70 -5.42 3.81
N ILE A 41 19.97 -5.57 3.43
CA ILE A 41 20.44 -5.44 2.04
C ILE A 41 19.83 -6.52 1.16
N GLU A 42 19.80 -7.77 1.63
CA GLU A 42 19.22 -8.88 0.87
C GLU A 42 17.74 -8.66 0.57
N MET A 43 16.97 -8.24 1.57
CA MET A 43 15.56 -7.88 1.40
C MET A 43 15.39 -6.73 0.38
N LYS A 44 16.22 -5.68 0.50
CA LYS A 44 16.18 -4.53 -0.41
C LYS A 44 16.40 -4.96 -1.87
N GLU A 45 17.38 -5.82 -2.13
CA GLU A 45 17.66 -6.34 -3.48
C GLU A 45 16.55 -7.26 -3.98
N LEU A 46 15.98 -8.10 -3.11
CA LEU A 46 14.84 -8.94 -3.42
C LEU A 46 13.64 -8.11 -3.88
N LEU A 47 13.30 -7.05 -3.14
CA LEU A 47 12.19 -6.15 -3.48
C LEU A 47 12.48 -5.37 -4.77
N ARG A 48 13.72 -4.93 -4.97
CA ARG A 48 14.13 -4.23 -6.20
C ARG A 48 14.03 -5.13 -7.43
N LYS A 49 14.48 -6.38 -7.34
CA LYS A 49 14.47 -7.34 -8.46
C LYS A 49 13.07 -7.74 -8.90
N ASN A 50 12.10 -7.71 -7.99
CA ASN A 50 10.74 -8.16 -8.24
C ASN A 50 9.75 -6.99 -8.38
N ALA A 51 10.24 -5.76 -8.47
CA ALA A 51 9.43 -4.56 -8.31
C ALA A 51 8.37 -4.37 -9.42
N ASP A 52 8.56 -4.98 -10.59
CA ASP A 52 7.61 -4.99 -11.69
C ASP A 52 6.54 -6.08 -11.57
N LYS A 53 6.70 -7.02 -10.64
CA LYS A 53 5.79 -8.16 -10.48
C LYS A 53 4.45 -7.74 -9.85
N PRO A 54 3.37 -8.48 -10.17
CA PRO A 54 2.12 -8.41 -9.43
C PRO A 54 2.32 -8.61 -7.93
N ASP A 55 1.49 -7.94 -7.13
CA ASP A 55 1.58 -7.99 -5.67
C ASP A 55 1.56 -9.43 -5.14
N PHE A 56 0.73 -10.32 -5.70
CA PHE A 56 0.68 -11.73 -5.27
C PHE A 56 2.02 -12.47 -5.47
N GLN A 57 2.76 -12.13 -6.54
CA GLN A 57 4.07 -12.73 -6.81
C GLN A 57 5.14 -12.12 -5.90
N MET A 58 5.10 -10.81 -5.68
CA MET A 58 6.01 -10.15 -4.74
C MET A 58 5.85 -10.73 -3.32
N GLU A 59 4.60 -10.91 -2.88
CA GLU A 59 4.28 -11.53 -1.59
C GLU A 59 4.89 -12.92 -1.47
N ALA A 60 4.66 -13.78 -2.46
CA ALA A 60 5.19 -15.14 -2.46
C ALA A 60 6.73 -15.17 -2.37
N VAL A 61 7.42 -14.25 -3.05
CA VAL A 61 8.89 -14.15 -2.98
C VAL A 61 9.36 -13.69 -1.60
N VAL A 62 8.68 -12.71 -0.99
CA VAL A 62 8.99 -12.27 0.38
C VAL A 62 8.72 -13.39 1.38
N GLU A 63 7.59 -14.08 1.27
CA GLU A 63 7.25 -15.21 2.16
C GLU A 63 8.26 -16.34 2.07
N GLN A 64 8.71 -16.67 0.85
CA GLN A 64 9.74 -17.69 0.65
C GLN A 64 11.07 -17.29 1.31
N TRP A 65 11.47 -16.03 1.15
CA TRP A 65 12.68 -15.49 1.78
C TRP A 65 12.59 -15.52 3.30
N VAL A 66 11.50 -15.04 3.88
CA VAL A 66 11.29 -15.04 5.33
C VAL A 66 11.29 -16.46 5.88
N LYS A 67 10.63 -17.40 5.19
CA LYS A 67 10.61 -18.81 5.57
C LYS A 67 12.02 -19.41 5.58
N ALA A 68 12.86 -19.04 4.61
CA ALA A 68 14.25 -19.50 4.54
C ALA A 68 15.11 -18.92 5.69
N LYS A 69 14.88 -17.66 6.09
CA LYS A 69 15.58 -17.05 7.22
C LYS A 69 15.16 -17.64 8.57
N GLY A 70 13.87 -17.92 8.75
CA GLY A 70 13.36 -18.53 9.98
C GLY A 70 13.56 -17.63 11.21
N GLY A 71 13.55 -18.27 12.39
CA GLY A 71 13.83 -17.63 13.69
C GLY A 71 13.06 -16.33 13.95
N VAL A 72 13.75 -15.37 14.56
CA VAL A 72 13.17 -14.06 14.95
C VAL A 72 12.66 -13.27 13.75
N ILE A 73 13.28 -13.39 12.55
CA ILE A 73 12.80 -12.70 11.35
C ILE A 73 11.43 -13.23 10.95
N LYS A 74 11.23 -14.55 10.96
CA LYS A 74 9.93 -15.16 10.67
C LYS A 74 8.88 -14.77 11.71
N GLU A 75 9.21 -14.85 12.99
CA GLU A 75 8.29 -14.48 14.08
C GLU A 75 7.81 -13.03 13.96
N LYS A 76 8.76 -12.10 13.75
CA LYS A 76 8.44 -10.67 13.55
C LYS A 76 7.63 -10.44 12.27
N TYR A 77 7.89 -11.20 11.21
CA TYR A 77 7.13 -11.11 9.97
C TYR A 77 5.69 -11.59 10.14
N ASP A 78 5.47 -12.69 10.86
CA ASP A 78 4.12 -13.19 11.13
C ASP A 78 3.31 -12.18 11.98
N GLN A 79 3.95 -11.57 12.99
CA GLN A 79 3.35 -10.47 13.76
C GLN A 79 3.06 -9.26 12.88
N PHE A 80 3.98 -8.90 11.99
CA PHE A 80 3.79 -7.82 11.04
C PHE A 80 2.58 -8.08 10.14
N LYS A 81 2.41 -9.29 9.59
CA LYS A 81 1.25 -9.65 8.78
C LYS A 81 -0.06 -9.52 9.57
N ALA A 82 -0.12 -10.03 10.79
CA ALA A 82 -1.30 -9.93 11.65
C ALA A 82 -1.67 -8.45 11.94
N ASN A 83 -0.67 -7.62 12.27
CA ASN A 83 -0.88 -6.19 12.51
C ASN A 83 -1.36 -5.46 11.25
N MET A 84 -0.82 -5.80 10.09
CA MET A 84 -1.22 -5.20 8.83
C MET A 84 -2.64 -5.58 8.42
N GLN A 85 -3.07 -6.82 8.69
CA GLN A 85 -4.46 -7.22 8.50
C GLN A 85 -5.40 -6.40 9.40
N LEU A 86 -5.07 -6.27 10.69
CA LEU A 86 -5.86 -5.46 11.62
C LEU A 86 -5.95 -4.00 11.18
N MET A 87 -4.86 -3.42 10.70
CA MET A 87 -4.84 -2.05 10.19
C MET A 87 -5.66 -1.90 8.91
N HIS A 88 -5.64 -2.90 8.03
CA HIS A 88 -6.45 -2.93 6.82
C HIS A 88 -7.95 -2.96 7.13
N GLU A 89 -8.37 -3.80 8.08
CA GLU A 89 -9.76 -3.87 8.54
C GLU A 89 -10.23 -2.53 9.14
N LYS A 90 -9.41 -1.94 10.01
CA LYS A 90 -9.70 -0.61 10.59
C LYS A 90 -9.80 0.49 9.53
N ALA A 91 -8.88 0.50 8.57
CA ALA A 91 -8.89 1.47 7.47
C ALA A 91 -10.14 1.30 6.59
N THR A 92 -10.57 0.06 6.35
CA THR A 92 -11.78 -0.24 5.57
C THR A 92 -13.03 0.28 6.28
N LEU A 93 -13.17 0.01 7.57
CA LEU A 93 -14.29 0.52 8.37
C LEU A 93 -14.33 2.06 8.42
N LEU A 94 -13.17 2.70 8.57
CA LEU A 94 -13.07 4.15 8.55
C LEU A 94 -13.47 4.71 7.18
N ARG A 95 -12.99 4.11 6.09
CA ARG A 95 -13.36 4.49 4.72
C ARG A 95 -14.87 4.39 4.51
N GLU A 96 -15.48 3.27 4.87
CA GLU A 96 -16.93 3.05 4.74
C GLU A 96 -17.75 4.05 5.57
N ALA A 97 -17.27 4.39 6.78
CA ALA A 97 -17.91 5.41 7.60
C ALA A 97 -17.86 6.80 6.95
N MET A 98 -16.71 7.17 6.35
CA MET A 98 -16.54 8.46 5.68
C MET A 98 -17.28 8.52 4.33
N ALA A 99 -17.39 7.39 3.62
CA ALA A 99 -18.09 7.29 2.34
C ALA A 99 -19.58 7.64 2.41
N LYS A 100 -20.18 7.62 3.62
CA LYS A 100 -21.55 8.09 3.87
C LYS A 100 -21.71 9.59 3.65
N ASN A 101 -20.64 10.36 3.79
CA ASN A 101 -20.64 11.81 3.62
C ASN A 101 -20.30 12.26 2.18
N LEU A 102 -19.97 11.31 1.30
CA LEU A 102 -19.66 11.57 -0.09
C LEU A 102 -20.93 11.62 -0.95
N SER A 103 -20.89 12.42 -2.02
CA SER A 103 -21.83 12.33 -3.13
C SER A 103 -21.86 10.92 -3.73
N ALA A 104 -22.90 10.59 -4.49
CA ALA A 104 -23.01 9.27 -5.12
C ALA A 104 -21.84 9.02 -6.09
N GLU A 105 -21.46 10.05 -6.84
CA GLU A 105 -20.33 10.04 -7.76
C GLU A 105 -19.01 9.88 -7.03
N ALA A 106 -18.80 10.60 -5.92
CA ALA A 106 -17.58 10.49 -5.14
C ALA A 106 -17.47 9.15 -4.40
N ARG A 107 -18.59 8.58 -3.93
CA ARG A 107 -18.61 7.25 -3.33
C ARG A 107 -18.23 6.16 -4.34
N LYS A 108 -18.79 6.22 -5.55
CA LYS A 108 -18.40 5.31 -6.63
C LYS A 108 -16.92 5.45 -6.97
N ALA A 109 -16.42 6.68 -7.02
CA ALA A 109 -15.02 6.94 -7.26
C ALA A 109 -14.12 6.36 -6.15
N ASP A 110 -14.50 6.49 -4.89
CA ASP A 110 -13.80 5.86 -3.76
C ASP A 110 -13.78 4.34 -3.87
N GLU A 111 -14.90 3.71 -4.23
CA GLU A 111 -15.00 2.26 -4.45
C GLU A 111 -14.09 1.79 -5.59
N ASP A 112 -14.10 2.47 -6.74
CA ASP A 112 -13.25 2.15 -7.89
C ASP A 112 -11.76 2.29 -7.54
N LEU A 113 -11.39 3.34 -6.80
CA LEU A 113 -10.04 3.56 -6.29
C LEU A 113 -9.62 2.44 -5.32
N ALA A 114 -10.51 2.04 -4.40
CA ALA A 114 -10.27 0.92 -3.50
C ALA A 114 -10.08 -0.40 -4.27
N ASN A 115 -10.85 -0.63 -5.34
CA ASN A 115 -10.71 -1.80 -6.20
C ASN A 115 -9.35 -1.84 -6.91
N ILE A 116 -8.86 -0.70 -7.42
CA ILE A 116 -7.49 -0.59 -7.99
C ILE A 116 -6.45 -0.90 -6.91
N GLY A 117 -6.62 -0.35 -5.70
CA GLY A 117 -5.74 -0.60 -4.56
C GLY A 117 -5.67 -2.07 -4.16
N ASN A 118 -6.80 -2.77 -4.18
CA ASN A 118 -6.93 -4.17 -3.75
C ASN A 118 -6.64 -5.20 -4.85
N ASP A 119 -6.52 -4.79 -6.11
CA ASP A 119 -6.23 -5.70 -7.23
C ASP A 119 -4.81 -6.29 -7.10
N ARG A 120 -4.71 -7.52 -6.61
CA ARG A 120 -3.43 -8.21 -6.39
C ARG A 120 -2.74 -8.62 -7.68
N THR A 121 -3.44 -8.56 -8.82
CA THR A 121 -2.87 -8.90 -10.14
C THR A 121 -2.02 -7.77 -10.72
N LEU A 122 -2.11 -6.58 -10.14
CA LEU A 122 -1.31 -5.42 -10.52
C LEU A 122 -0.05 -5.32 -9.68
N SER A 123 1.02 -4.84 -10.30
CA SER A 123 2.17 -4.31 -9.56
C SER A 123 1.85 -2.94 -8.99
N ALA A 124 2.59 -2.52 -7.97
CA ALA A 124 2.41 -1.18 -7.41
C ALA A 124 2.61 -0.05 -8.43
N GLN A 125 3.47 -0.23 -9.45
CA GLN A 125 3.62 0.76 -10.52
C GLN A 125 2.36 0.82 -11.40
N GLN A 126 1.80 -0.33 -11.77
CA GLN A 126 0.54 -0.40 -12.52
C GLN A 126 -0.64 0.18 -11.73
N LYS A 127 -0.67 -0.04 -10.41
CA LYS A 127 -1.65 0.60 -9.52
C LYS A 127 -1.50 2.11 -9.59
N LYS A 128 -0.29 2.64 -9.38
CA LYS A 128 -0.02 4.08 -9.44
C LYS A 128 -0.50 4.69 -10.75
N GLU A 129 -0.16 4.07 -11.89
CA GLU A 129 -0.60 4.54 -13.21
C GLU A 129 -2.12 4.53 -13.37
N LYS A 130 -2.79 3.45 -12.93
CA LYS A 130 -4.25 3.37 -12.93
C LYS A 130 -4.88 4.42 -12.02
N PHE A 131 -4.32 4.64 -10.82
CA PHE A 131 -4.76 5.68 -9.88
C PHE A 131 -4.67 7.07 -10.50
N GLU A 132 -3.50 7.44 -11.04
CA GLU A 132 -3.26 8.74 -11.67
C GLU A 132 -4.21 8.95 -12.85
N LYS A 133 -4.35 7.95 -13.73
CA LYS A 133 -5.27 8.01 -14.87
C LYS A 133 -6.73 8.12 -14.44
N TYR A 134 -7.15 7.37 -13.42
CA TYR A 134 -8.52 7.42 -12.91
C TYR A 134 -8.84 8.80 -12.35
N LEU A 135 -7.99 9.30 -11.44
CA LEU A 135 -8.16 10.62 -10.83
C LEU A 135 -8.15 11.75 -11.86
N ALA A 136 -7.29 11.69 -12.88
CA ALA A 136 -7.23 12.71 -13.92
C ALA A 136 -8.55 12.85 -14.71
N ASN A 137 -9.34 11.77 -14.80
CA ASN A 137 -10.62 11.75 -15.51
C ASN A 137 -11.82 12.12 -14.61
N LEU A 138 -11.62 12.27 -13.30
CA LEU A 138 -12.69 12.66 -12.39
C LEU A 138 -12.98 14.16 -12.45
N PRO A 139 -14.27 14.57 -12.35
CA PRO A 139 -14.63 15.96 -12.14
C PRO A 139 -13.88 16.58 -10.96
N LEU A 140 -13.54 17.87 -11.06
CA LEU A 140 -12.81 18.57 -9.99
C LEU A 140 -13.56 18.52 -8.65
N ALA A 141 -14.89 18.64 -8.67
CA ALA A 141 -15.73 18.55 -7.48
C ALA A 141 -15.58 17.19 -6.77
N VAL A 142 -15.62 16.08 -7.52
CA VAL A 142 -15.43 14.73 -6.98
C VAL A 142 -14.03 14.56 -6.40
N ARG A 143 -12.99 15.06 -7.08
CA ARG A 143 -11.62 15.02 -6.53
C ARG A 143 -11.48 15.77 -5.22
N ASN A 144 -12.13 16.94 -5.10
CA ASN A 144 -12.11 17.74 -3.89
C ASN A 144 -12.85 17.05 -2.73
N GLU A 145 -13.99 16.39 -2.99
CA GLU A 145 -14.71 15.60 -1.99
C GLU A 145 -13.86 14.44 -1.46
N LEU A 146 -13.26 13.67 -2.38
CA LEU A 146 -12.33 12.60 -2.02
C LEU A 146 -11.19 13.16 -1.17
N GLN A 147 -10.56 14.23 -1.63
CA GLN A 147 -9.48 14.91 -0.93
C GLN A 147 -9.88 15.35 0.50
N ALA A 148 -11.04 15.97 0.68
CA ALA A 148 -11.51 16.42 1.99
C ALA A 148 -11.64 15.27 3.00
N VAL A 149 -12.06 14.09 2.53
CA VAL A 149 -12.11 12.88 3.37
C VAL A 149 -10.72 12.40 3.79
N PHE A 150 -9.71 12.54 2.92
CA PHE A 150 -8.32 12.20 3.24
C PHE A 150 -7.68 13.17 4.25
N TYR A 151 -7.89 14.48 4.10
CA TYR A 151 -7.21 15.50 4.92
C TYR A 151 -7.88 15.78 6.28
N THR A 152 -9.13 15.38 6.49
CA THR A 152 -9.83 15.68 7.75
C THR A 152 -9.38 14.82 8.94
N LYS A 153 -8.57 13.77 8.74
CA LYS A 153 -8.18 12.84 9.83
C LYS A 153 -6.76 12.26 9.76
N PHE A 154 -5.88 12.77 8.90
CA PHE A 154 -4.46 12.41 8.85
C PHE A 154 -3.56 13.63 8.85
#